data_AF-A8MJ46-F1
#
_entry.id   AF-A8MJ46-F1
#
_cell.length_a   1.000
_cell.length_b   1.000
_cell.length_c   1.000
_cell.angle_alpha   90.00
_cell.angle_beta   90.00
_cell.angle_gamma   90.00
#
_symmetry.space_group_name_H-M   'P 1'
#
loop_
_entity.id
_entity.type
_entity.pdbx_description
1 polymer ?
#
loop_
_entity_poly.entity_id
_entity_poly.type
_entity_poly.pdbx_seq_one_letter_code
_entity_poly.pdbx_strand_id
1 'polypeptide(L)'
;MKKKIMLISIAFIFAVVIGAIVIYNNIFPLAEPIKLPTASEVYAIEIKKENISEQYTSDKEIAEILGCLSKAKATRIITAHERPVVREYYTVNFYSKEEWQYTSFVYKENFKWYIEQPYYGVYEIEKELADFLPYIENLVEDTKANLFDLIPMVRIQGKLYLDTGKESDLNPRCGVMDGKITSTVEPFEKPTQENQSNFGSGFEYQFVSDNSIDIYMNEKWIRFENRD
;
A
#
# COMPACT_ATOMS: atom_id res chain seq x y z
N MET A 1 -10.45 -13.67 -60.48
CA MET A 1 -11.12 -12.54 -59.79
C MET A 1 -11.20 -12.72 -58.27
N LYS A 2 -11.73 -13.84 -57.74
CA LYS A 2 -11.87 -14.07 -56.29
C LYS A 2 -10.57 -13.90 -55.46
N LYS A 3 -9.43 -14.42 -55.93
CA LYS A 3 -8.11 -14.23 -55.27
C LYS A 3 -7.67 -12.77 -55.16
N LYS A 4 -7.92 -11.94 -56.19
CA LYS A 4 -7.56 -10.51 -56.18
C LYS A 4 -8.45 -9.72 -55.21
N ILE A 5 -9.75 -10.03 -55.18
CA ILE A 5 -10.71 -9.43 -54.23
C ILE A 5 -10.33 -9.80 -52.79
N MET A 6 -9.99 -11.06 -52.53
CA MET A 6 -9.54 -11.54 -51.22
C MET A 6 -8.26 -10.82 -50.74
N LEU A 7 -7.28 -10.62 -51.61
CA LEU A 7 -6.05 -9.87 -51.31
C LEU A 7 -6.34 -8.40 -50.94
N ILE A 8 -7.25 -7.75 -51.67
CA ILE A 8 -7.66 -6.37 -51.37
C ILE A 8 -8.38 -6.29 -50.02
N SER A 9 -9.28 -7.24 -49.73
CA SER A 9 -9.96 -7.29 -48.43
C SER A 9 -8.98 -7.50 -47.27
N ILE A 10 -7.98 -8.37 -47.43
CA ILE A 10 -6.93 -8.58 -46.41
C ILE A 10 -6.13 -7.29 -46.21
N ALA A 11 -5.70 -6.63 -47.29
CA ALA A 11 -4.94 -5.38 -47.20
C ALA A 11 -5.74 -4.27 -46.51
N PHE A 12 -7.04 -4.18 -46.79
CA PHE A 12 -7.93 -3.22 -46.13
C PHE A 12 -8.07 -3.50 -44.63
N ILE A 13 -8.24 -4.77 -44.24
CA ILE A 13 -8.28 -5.17 -42.81
C ILE A 13 -6.98 -4.76 -42.11
N PHE A 14 -5.82 -5.02 -42.71
CA PHE A 14 -4.53 -4.59 -42.16
C PHE A 14 -4.44 -3.07 -42.00
N ALA A 15 -4.88 -2.30 -43.01
CA ALA A 15 -4.88 -0.84 -42.93
C ALA A 15 -5.77 -0.32 -41.79
N VAL A 16 -6.96 -0.91 -41.60
CA VAL A 16 -7.86 -0.57 -40.50
C VAL A 16 -7.24 -0.91 -39.14
N VAL A 17 -6.62 -2.09 -39.01
CA VAL A 17 -5.95 -2.51 -37.77
C VAL A 17 -4.77 -1.60 -37.44
N ILE A 18 -3.92 -1.28 -38.42
CA ILE A 18 -2.79 -0.36 -38.25
C ILE A 18 -3.31 1.03 -37.86
N GLY A 19 -4.33 1.54 -38.56
CA GLY A 19 -4.97 2.81 -38.24
C GLY A 19 -5.50 2.85 -36.81
N ALA A 20 -6.18 1.80 -36.37
CA ALA A 20 -6.67 1.68 -35.00
C ALA A 20 -5.53 1.66 -33.97
N ILE A 21 -4.43 0.96 -34.25
CA ILE A 21 -3.24 0.94 -33.36
C ILE A 21 -2.60 2.34 -33.26
N VAL A 22 -2.47 3.05 -34.38
CA VAL A 22 -1.92 4.42 -34.39
C VAL A 22 -2.81 5.37 -33.59
N ILE A 23 -4.13 5.33 -33.81
CA ILE A 23 -5.10 6.14 -33.05
C ILE A 23 -5.00 5.82 -31.57
N TYR A 24 -4.98 4.53 -31.21
CA TYR A 24 -4.87 4.09 -29.82
C TYR A 24 -3.59 4.62 -29.15
N ASN A 25 -2.44 4.52 -29.81
CA ASN A 25 -1.17 5.01 -29.26
C ASN A 25 -1.12 6.53 -29.13
N ASN A 26 -1.81 7.27 -30.00
CA ASN A 26 -1.90 8.73 -29.90
C ASN A 26 -2.83 9.18 -28.77
N ILE A 27 -3.93 8.45 -28.52
CA ILE A 27 -4.89 8.80 -27.46
C ILE A 27 -4.36 8.39 -26.08
N PHE A 28 -3.66 7.25 -25.99
CA PHE A 28 -3.16 6.71 -24.73
C PHE A 28 -1.65 6.53 -24.79
N PRO A 29 -0.82 7.58 -24.90
CA PRO A 29 0.62 7.43 -25.01
C PRO A 29 1.22 6.66 -23.81
N LEU A 30 2.34 5.98 -24.05
CA LEU A 30 3.18 5.46 -22.97
C LEU A 30 3.85 6.65 -22.24
N ALA A 31 4.12 6.48 -20.96
CA ALA A 31 4.98 7.39 -20.21
C ALA A 31 6.35 7.52 -20.90
N GLU A 32 6.98 8.69 -20.74
CA GLU A 32 8.35 8.90 -21.19
C GLU A 32 9.28 7.86 -20.56
N PRO A 33 10.43 7.51 -21.17
CA PRO A 33 11.42 6.65 -20.53
C PRO A 33 11.78 7.15 -19.12
N ILE A 34 11.94 6.22 -18.20
CA ILE A 34 12.26 6.52 -16.80
C ILE A 34 13.55 7.36 -16.74
N LYS A 35 13.50 8.47 -16.00
CA LYS A 35 14.64 9.38 -15.85
C LYS A 35 15.28 9.13 -14.50
N LEU A 36 16.32 8.29 -14.49
CA LEU A 36 17.12 8.02 -13.32
C LEU A 36 18.52 8.62 -13.49
N PRO A 37 19.14 9.07 -12.41
CA PRO A 37 20.53 9.45 -12.45
C PRO A 37 21.44 8.22 -12.60
N THR A 38 22.65 8.45 -13.06
CA THR A 38 23.70 7.44 -13.11
C THR A 38 24.34 7.27 -11.74
N ALA A 39 24.88 6.08 -11.47
CA ALA A 39 25.56 5.79 -10.21
C ALA A 39 26.75 6.74 -9.93
N SER A 40 27.38 7.27 -10.99
CA SER A 40 28.46 8.26 -10.85
C SER A 40 27.99 9.64 -10.38
N GLU A 41 26.75 10.02 -10.68
CA GLU A 41 26.19 11.36 -10.39
C GLU A 41 25.67 11.49 -8.94
N VAL A 42 25.32 10.37 -8.31
CA VAL A 42 24.78 10.34 -6.95
C VAL A 42 25.83 9.92 -5.94
N TYR A 43 25.73 10.43 -4.71
CA TYR A 43 26.55 9.97 -3.58
C TYR A 43 25.74 9.20 -2.53
N ALA A 44 24.41 9.34 -2.56
CA ALA A 44 23.53 8.60 -1.66
C ALA A 44 22.15 8.38 -2.29
N ILE A 45 21.53 7.26 -1.93
CA ILE A 45 20.11 7.00 -2.14
C ILE A 45 19.48 6.78 -0.78
N GLU A 46 18.44 7.53 -0.46
CA GLU A 46 17.63 7.32 0.74
C GLU A 46 16.28 6.74 0.36
N ILE A 47 15.88 5.67 1.05
CA ILE A 47 14.55 5.09 0.94
C ILE A 47 13.84 5.29 2.26
N LYS A 48 12.67 5.93 2.20
CA LYS A 48 11.88 6.31 3.37
C LYS A 48 10.46 5.75 3.27
N LYS A 49 9.97 5.19 4.37
CA LYS A 49 8.55 4.86 4.57
C LYS A 49 8.09 5.50 5.88
N GLU A 50 7.11 6.39 5.80
CA GLU A 50 6.58 7.12 6.97
C GLU A 50 7.68 7.80 7.79
N ASN A 51 8.00 7.30 8.99
CA ASN A 51 9.01 7.84 9.89
C ASN A 51 10.35 7.10 9.84
N ILE A 52 10.45 6.01 9.08
CA ILE A 52 11.63 5.17 8.99
C ILE A 52 12.33 5.45 7.67
N SER A 53 13.64 5.62 7.70
CA SER A 53 14.47 5.87 6.52
C SER A 53 15.78 5.10 6.60
N GLU A 54 16.17 4.48 5.50
CA GLU A 54 17.50 3.93 5.30
C GLU A 54 18.24 4.71 4.21
N GLN A 55 19.54 4.89 4.40
CA GLN A 55 20.40 5.61 3.48
C GLN A 55 21.55 4.71 3.01
N TYR A 56 21.69 4.58 1.70
CA TYR A 56 22.70 3.80 1.02
C TYR A 56 23.74 4.72 0.39
N THR A 57 25.00 4.53 0.75
CA THR A 57 26.14 5.36 0.30
C THR A 57 27.23 4.55 -0.40
N SER A 58 27.14 3.21 -0.38
CA SER A 58 28.07 2.33 -1.08
C SER A 58 27.81 2.38 -2.59
N ASP A 59 28.87 2.59 -3.38
CA ASP A 59 28.80 2.57 -4.85
C ASP A 59 28.14 1.28 -5.39
N LYS A 60 28.38 0.15 -4.71
CA LYS A 60 27.79 -1.15 -5.06
C LYS A 60 26.27 -1.13 -4.86
N GLU A 61 25.79 -0.71 -3.69
CA GLU A 61 24.35 -0.67 -3.36
C GLU A 61 23.62 0.33 -4.24
N ILE A 62 24.22 1.50 -4.45
CA ILE A 62 23.71 2.53 -5.36
C ILE A 62 23.53 1.97 -6.78
N ALA A 63 24.56 1.28 -7.30
CA ALA A 63 24.50 0.68 -8.63
C ALA A 63 23.45 -0.43 -8.72
N GLU A 64 23.29 -1.25 -7.69
CA GLU A 64 22.27 -2.31 -7.64
C GLU A 64 20.85 -1.72 -7.61
N ILE A 65 20.60 -0.72 -6.76
CA ILE A 65 19.30 -0.03 -6.67
C ILE A 65 18.95 0.60 -8.03
N LEU A 66 19.85 1.38 -8.62
CA LEU A 66 19.62 2.02 -9.93
C LEU A 66 19.46 0.97 -11.04
N GLY A 67 20.23 -0.12 -10.98
CA GLY A 67 20.11 -1.25 -11.89
C GLY A 67 18.73 -1.92 -11.85
N CYS A 68 18.13 -2.03 -10.67
CA CYS A 68 16.77 -2.54 -10.50
C CYS A 68 15.73 -1.57 -11.08
N LEU A 69 15.80 -0.29 -10.70
CA LEU A 69 14.80 0.70 -11.11
C LEU A 69 14.85 1.03 -12.60
N SER A 70 16.04 1.02 -13.22
CA SER A 70 16.22 1.31 -14.65
C SER A 70 15.53 0.31 -15.59
N LYS A 71 15.22 -0.90 -15.12
CA LYS A 71 14.50 -1.94 -15.87
C LYS A 71 12.99 -1.77 -15.85
N ALA A 72 12.46 -0.81 -15.08
CA ALA A 72 11.04 -0.58 -14.98
C ALA A 72 10.42 -0.20 -16.34
N LYS A 73 9.26 -0.79 -16.64
CA LYS A 73 8.59 -0.63 -17.93
C LYS A 73 7.57 0.50 -17.87
N ALA A 74 7.66 1.43 -18.82
CA ALA A 74 6.70 2.52 -18.95
C ALA A 74 5.26 1.98 -19.06
N THR A 75 4.38 2.51 -18.22
CA THR A 75 2.93 2.27 -18.33
C THR A 75 2.30 3.36 -19.20
N ARG A 76 0.97 3.34 -19.38
CA ARG A 76 0.22 4.43 -20.03
C ARG A 76 -0.36 5.42 -19.01
N ILE A 77 0.19 5.46 -17.80
CA ILE A 77 -0.20 6.36 -16.72
C ILE A 77 0.81 7.51 -16.67
N ILE A 78 0.32 8.72 -16.90
CA ILE A 78 1.08 9.97 -16.81
C ILE A 78 0.65 10.67 -15.53
N THR A 79 1.60 11.21 -14.78
CA THR A 79 1.36 11.82 -13.47
C THR A 79 1.39 13.33 -13.60
N ALA A 80 0.43 14.01 -12.97
CA ALA A 80 0.42 15.47 -12.85
C ALA A 80 0.56 15.90 -11.37
N HIS A 81 0.94 14.95 -10.51
CA HIS A 81 0.97 15.09 -9.07
C HIS A 81 2.41 15.03 -8.57
N GLU A 82 2.67 15.73 -7.47
CA GLU A 82 3.97 15.69 -6.77
C GLU A 82 4.13 14.46 -5.88
N ARG A 83 3.04 13.71 -5.66
CA ARG A 83 2.95 12.53 -4.79
C ARG A 83 1.99 11.52 -5.39
N PRO A 84 2.19 10.23 -5.12
CA PRO A 84 1.35 9.17 -5.66
C PRO A 84 -0.04 9.19 -5.02
N VAL A 85 -1.06 8.83 -5.78
CA VAL A 85 -2.45 8.76 -5.31
C VAL A 85 -2.75 7.37 -4.73
N VAL A 86 -1.85 6.92 -3.84
CA VAL A 86 -1.94 5.62 -3.16
C VAL A 86 -1.68 5.80 -1.67
N ARG A 87 -2.24 4.91 -0.84
CA ARG A 87 -2.13 5.02 0.63
C ARG A 87 -0.73 4.70 1.13
N GLU A 88 -0.13 3.63 0.61
CA GLU A 88 1.17 3.14 1.05
C GLU A 88 2.19 3.24 -0.07
N TYR A 89 3.28 3.96 0.19
CA TYR A 89 4.40 4.12 -0.72
C TYR A 89 5.70 4.38 0.05
N TYR A 90 6.81 4.07 -0.61
CA TYR A 90 8.17 4.45 -0.22
C TYR A 90 8.55 5.70 -1.01
N THR A 91 9.21 6.64 -0.35
CA THR A 91 9.87 7.78 -0.99
C THR A 91 11.31 7.40 -1.24
N VAL A 92 11.78 7.54 -2.48
CA VAL A 92 13.16 7.27 -2.88
C VAL A 92 13.80 8.59 -3.28
N ASN A 93 14.74 9.07 -2.47
CA ASN A 93 15.50 10.29 -2.72
C ASN A 93 16.89 9.94 -3.25
N PHE A 94 17.28 10.55 -4.36
CA PHE A 94 18.60 10.44 -4.94
C PHE A 94 19.34 11.74 -4.70
N TYR A 95 20.43 11.70 -3.93
CA TYR A 95 21.24 12.87 -3.60
C TYR A 95 22.44 12.96 -4.53
N SER A 96 22.50 14.04 -5.29
CA SER A 96 23.57 14.28 -6.25
C SER A 96 24.81 14.89 -5.62
N LYS A 97 25.96 14.57 -6.21
CA LYS A 97 27.23 15.24 -5.93
C LYS A 97 27.21 16.74 -6.28
N GLU A 98 26.25 17.18 -7.10
CA GLU A 98 26.04 18.57 -7.52
C GLU A 98 24.89 19.27 -6.77
N GLU A 99 24.55 18.81 -5.56
CA GLU A 99 23.53 19.40 -4.67
C GLU A 99 22.08 19.43 -5.19
N TRP A 100 21.78 18.77 -6.33
CA TRP A 100 20.39 18.50 -6.71
C TRP A 100 19.85 17.23 -6.05
N GLN A 101 18.54 17.21 -5.83
CA GLN A 101 17.81 16.07 -5.30
C GLN A 101 16.74 15.64 -6.30
N TYR A 102 16.68 14.35 -6.56
CA TYR A 102 15.62 13.74 -7.36
C TYR A 102 14.78 12.84 -6.45
N THR A 103 13.45 12.89 -6.59
CA THR A 103 12.54 12.09 -5.76
C THR A 103 11.64 11.26 -6.66
N SER A 104 11.51 9.98 -6.31
CA SER A 104 10.55 9.04 -6.90
C SER A 104 9.80 8.32 -5.80
N PHE A 105 8.70 7.67 -6.16
CA PHE A 105 7.87 6.92 -5.21
C PHE A 105 7.75 5.48 -5.65
N VAL A 106 7.93 4.54 -4.74
CA VAL A 106 7.78 3.10 -5.01
C VAL A 106 6.58 2.58 -4.24
N TYR A 107 5.70 1.84 -4.88
CA TYR A 107 4.53 1.28 -4.18
C TYR A 107 4.08 -0.03 -4.81
N LYS A 108 3.27 -0.76 -4.05
CA LYS A 108 2.67 -2.02 -4.49
C LYS A 108 1.18 -1.81 -4.70
N GLU A 109 0.68 -2.15 -5.88
CA GLU A 109 -0.73 -2.13 -6.20
C GLU A 109 -1.08 -3.38 -7.02
N ASN A 110 -2.18 -4.07 -6.68
CA ASN A 110 -2.63 -5.28 -7.38
C ASN A 110 -1.52 -6.35 -7.56
N PHE A 111 -0.73 -6.59 -6.50
CA PHE A 111 0.42 -7.52 -6.48
C PHE A 111 1.60 -7.17 -7.39
N LYS A 112 1.53 -6.03 -8.07
CA LYS A 112 2.61 -5.49 -8.90
C LYS A 112 3.27 -4.32 -8.20
N TRP A 113 4.52 -4.08 -8.53
CA TRP A 113 5.28 -2.96 -8.01
C TRP A 113 5.46 -1.91 -9.07
N TYR A 114 5.42 -0.67 -8.63
CA TYR A 114 5.51 0.49 -9.48
C TYR A 114 6.53 1.46 -8.91
N ILE A 115 7.24 2.14 -9.80
CA ILE A 115 7.91 3.40 -9.48
C ILE A 115 7.16 4.52 -10.19
N GLU A 116 6.85 5.57 -9.46
CA GLU A 116 6.22 6.80 -9.94
C GLU A 116 7.22 7.94 -9.85
N GLN A 117 7.39 8.62 -10.98
CA GLN A 117 8.19 9.82 -11.11
C GLN A 117 7.23 11.00 -11.29
N PRO A 118 7.24 12.00 -10.39
CA PRO A 118 6.40 13.19 -10.52
C PRO A 118 6.53 13.82 -11.90
N TYR A 119 5.41 14.15 -12.53
CA TYR A 119 5.34 14.78 -13.85
C TYR A 119 5.80 13.94 -15.05
N TYR A 120 6.36 12.75 -14.83
CA TYR A 120 6.87 11.88 -15.91
C TYR A 120 5.97 10.67 -16.14
N GLY A 121 5.55 9.99 -15.07
CA GLY A 121 4.63 8.87 -15.16
C GLY A 121 4.92 7.74 -14.19
N VAL A 122 4.21 6.63 -14.41
CA VAL A 122 4.31 5.40 -13.61
C VAL A 122 4.93 4.29 -14.45
N TYR A 123 5.81 3.52 -13.82
CA TYR A 123 6.55 2.43 -14.44
C TYR A 123 6.37 1.15 -13.63
N GLU A 124 6.05 0.04 -14.31
CA GLU A 124 5.93 -1.28 -13.69
C GLU A 124 7.34 -1.85 -13.45
N ILE A 125 7.66 -2.19 -12.21
CA ILE A 125 8.92 -2.83 -11.84
C ILE A 125 8.76 -4.34 -12.08
N GLU A 126 9.62 -4.92 -12.91
CA GLU A 126 9.55 -6.35 -13.25
C GLU A 126 9.95 -7.26 -12.08
N LYS A 127 9.64 -8.56 -12.22
CA LYS A 127 9.84 -9.62 -11.21
C LYS A 127 11.25 -9.71 -10.59
N GLU A 128 12.27 -9.12 -11.21
CA GLU A 128 13.62 -8.98 -10.63
C GLU A 128 13.64 -8.05 -9.40
N LEU A 129 12.49 -7.48 -9.00
CA LEU A 129 12.28 -6.85 -7.70
C LEU A 129 12.78 -7.70 -6.51
N ALA A 130 12.89 -9.02 -6.61
CA ALA A 130 13.56 -9.82 -5.57
C ALA A 130 14.94 -9.27 -5.17
N ASP A 131 15.62 -8.56 -6.09
CA ASP A 131 16.90 -7.91 -5.84
C ASP A 131 16.76 -6.51 -5.22
N PHE A 132 15.61 -5.85 -5.37
CA PHE A 132 15.29 -4.57 -4.72
C PHE A 132 14.67 -4.76 -3.32
N LEU A 133 13.96 -5.87 -3.11
CA LEU A 133 13.30 -6.20 -1.84
C LEU A 133 14.24 -6.09 -0.63
N PRO A 134 15.50 -6.54 -0.65
CA PRO A 134 16.42 -6.40 0.50
C PRO A 134 16.61 -4.95 0.97
N TYR A 135 16.55 -3.98 0.06
CA TYR A 135 16.71 -2.54 0.34
C TYR A 135 15.44 -1.89 0.89
N ILE A 136 14.32 -2.61 0.91
CA ILE A 136 13.09 -2.17 1.56
C ILE A 136 12.63 -3.16 2.63
N GLU A 137 13.28 -4.31 2.78
CA GLU A 137 12.87 -5.38 3.69
C GLU A 137 12.99 -4.96 5.14
N ASN A 138 14.07 -4.27 5.52
CA ASN A 138 14.20 -3.71 6.87
C ASN A 138 13.15 -2.64 7.16
N LEU A 139 12.81 -1.82 6.15
CA LEU A 139 11.72 -0.85 6.25
C LEU A 139 10.37 -1.57 6.38
N VAL A 140 10.23 -2.76 5.77
CA VAL A 140 9.06 -3.66 5.87
C VAL A 140 9.02 -4.42 7.19
N GLU A 141 10.15 -4.85 7.75
CA GLU A 141 10.24 -5.57 9.03
C GLU A 141 10.01 -4.62 10.21
N ASP A 142 10.53 -3.39 10.17
CA ASP A 142 10.26 -2.38 11.18
C ASP A 142 8.85 -1.79 11.02
N THR A 143 8.30 -1.74 9.80
CA THR A 143 6.85 -1.55 9.66
C THR A 143 6.05 -2.77 10.11
N LYS A 144 6.44 -4.03 9.87
CA LYS A 144 5.75 -5.26 10.32
C LYS A 144 5.79 -5.46 11.83
N ALA A 145 6.89 -5.10 12.49
CA ALA A 145 6.96 -5.03 13.95
C ALA A 145 5.95 -4.00 14.51
N ASN A 146 5.55 -3.02 13.68
CA ASN A 146 4.45 -2.07 13.90
C ASN A 146 3.11 -2.43 13.19
N LEU A 147 3.02 -3.53 12.42
CA LEU A 147 1.89 -3.90 11.53
C LEU A 147 1.40 -5.34 11.77
N PHE A 148 1.49 -5.85 13.00
CA PHE A 148 0.51 -6.87 13.38
C PHE A 148 -0.84 -6.17 13.48
N ASP A 149 -1.83 -6.58 12.68
CA ASP A 149 -3.23 -6.20 12.90
C ASP A 149 -3.51 -6.35 14.39
N LEU A 150 -3.62 -5.23 15.11
CA LEU A 150 -3.98 -5.26 16.51
C LEU A 150 -5.37 -5.89 16.54
N ILE A 151 -5.45 -7.11 17.08
CA ILE A 151 -6.70 -7.82 17.32
C ILE A 151 -7.71 -6.80 17.83
N PRO A 152 -8.91 -6.67 17.24
CA PRO A 152 -9.87 -5.68 17.66
C PRO A 152 -9.98 -5.65 19.18
N MET A 153 -9.81 -4.48 19.77
CA MET A 153 -9.66 -4.31 21.20
C MET A 153 -10.33 -3.04 21.68
N VAL A 154 -10.73 -3.07 22.94
CA VAL A 154 -11.42 -1.96 23.61
C VAL A 154 -10.93 -1.85 25.05
N ARG A 155 -10.79 -0.61 25.53
CA ARG A 155 -10.46 -0.34 26.93
C ARG A 155 -11.73 0.02 27.72
N ILE A 156 -12.06 -0.79 28.72
CA ILE A 156 -13.25 -0.62 29.57
C ILE A 156 -12.86 -0.87 31.02
N GLN A 157 -13.22 0.07 31.91
CA GLN A 157 -12.94 0.04 33.33
C GLN A 157 -11.46 -0.25 33.65
N GLY A 158 -10.55 0.41 32.92
CA GLY A 158 -9.11 0.26 33.08
C GLY A 158 -8.51 -1.01 32.47
N LYS A 159 -9.33 -1.98 32.07
CA LYS A 159 -8.92 -3.26 31.48
C LYS A 159 -8.94 -3.22 29.95
N LEU A 160 -8.01 -3.92 29.30
CA LEU A 160 -8.02 -4.10 27.85
C LEU A 160 -8.69 -5.43 27.49
N TYR A 161 -9.71 -5.40 26.64
CA TYR A 161 -10.40 -6.58 26.17
C TYR A 161 -10.09 -6.78 24.69
N LEU A 162 -9.72 -8.00 24.30
CA LEU A 162 -9.35 -8.37 22.93
C LEU A 162 -10.40 -9.31 22.34
N ASP A 163 -10.71 -9.13 21.06
CA ASP A 163 -11.61 -9.99 20.30
C ASP A 163 -11.08 -11.43 20.31
N THR A 164 -11.97 -12.37 20.62
CA THR A 164 -11.65 -13.80 20.63
C THR A 164 -11.88 -14.47 19.28
N GLY A 165 -12.52 -13.78 18.33
CA GLY A 165 -13.00 -14.32 17.06
C GLY A 165 -14.25 -15.21 17.21
N LYS A 166 -14.88 -15.22 18.38
CA LYS A 166 -16.04 -16.09 18.69
C LYS A 166 -17.29 -15.25 18.89
N GLU A 167 -18.39 -15.72 18.30
CA GLU A 167 -19.73 -15.27 18.67
C GLU A 167 -20.06 -15.80 20.07
N SER A 168 -20.76 -15.01 20.87
CA SER A 168 -21.09 -15.35 22.24
C SER A 168 -22.12 -16.49 22.31
N ASP A 169 -21.90 -17.36 23.29
CA ASP A 169 -22.72 -18.52 23.62
C ASP A 169 -23.83 -18.21 24.65
N LEU A 170 -23.91 -16.97 25.14
CA LEU A 170 -24.83 -16.58 26.22
C LEU A 170 -26.24 -16.30 25.70
N ASN A 171 -27.21 -17.13 26.13
CA ASN A 171 -28.64 -16.94 25.96
C ASN A 171 -29.39 -17.43 27.24
N PRO A 172 -30.31 -16.66 27.85
CA PRO A 172 -30.87 -15.36 27.43
C PRO A 172 -30.07 -14.14 27.93
N ARG A 173 -30.19 -13.01 27.23
CA ARG A 173 -29.56 -11.73 27.60
C ARG A 173 -30.53 -10.82 28.37
N CYS A 174 -30.01 -10.11 29.37
CA CYS A 174 -30.73 -8.99 29.97
C CYS A 174 -30.88 -7.88 28.91
N GLY A 175 -32.07 -7.32 28.72
CA GLY A 175 -32.34 -6.31 27.69
C GLY A 175 -31.74 -4.91 27.97
N VAL A 176 -30.88 -4.77 28.97
CA VAL A 176 -30.23 -3.52 29.37
C VAL A 176 -28.73 -3.65 29.10
N MET A 177 -28.17 -2.73 28.33
CA MET A 177 -26.73 -2.68 28.04
C MET A 177 -25.96 -2.11 29.22
N ASP A 178 -24.74 -2.60 29.45
CA ASP A 178 -23.90 -2.12 30.56
C ASP A 178 -23.12 -0.85 30.19
N GLY A 179 -22.82 -0.67 28.91
CA GLY A 179 -22.12 0.53 28.44
C GLY A 179 -22.03 0.63 26.92
N LYS A 180 -21.34 1.68 26.48
CA LYS A 180 -21.17 2.03 25.07
C LYS A 180 -19.75 2.52 24.80
N ILE A 181 -19.18 2.10 23.68
CA ILE A 181 -17.91 2.59 23.14
C ILE A 181 -18.15 3.98 22.56
N THR A 182 -17.43 4.98 23.05
CA THR A 182 -17.68 6.40 22.75
C THR A 182 -16.66 7.03 21.80
N SER A 183 -15.49 6.42 21.62
CA SER A 183 -14.43 6.93 20.73
C SER A 183 -13.66 5.79 20.06
N THR A 184 -12.90 6.13 19.02
CA THR A 184 -12.03 5.19 18.31
C THR A 184 -10.69 5.84 18.07
N VAL A 185 -9.63 5.03 18.13
CA VAL A 185 -8.33 5.35 17.55
C VAL A 185 -8.24 4.74 16.14
N GLU A 186 -7.10 4.91 15.48
CA GLU A 186 -6.80 4.22 14.23
C GLU A 186 -6.77 2.68 14.43
N PRO A 187 -7.05 1.87 13.41
CA PRO A 187 -7.15 0.40 13.55
C PRO A 187 -5.93 -0.29 14.15
N PHE A 188 -4.76 0.30 14.00
CA PHE A 188 -3.46 -0.19 14.44
C PHE A 188 -2.94 0.49 15.72
N GLU A 189 -3.76 1.32 16.38
CA GLU A 189 -3.40 1.98 17.63
C GLU A 189 -4.07 1.28 18.83
N LYS A 190 -3.32 1.08 19.92
CA LYS A 190 -3.86 0.49 21.15
C LYS A 190 -4.71 1.53 21.88
N PRO A 191 -5.98 1.24 22.23
CA PRO A 191 -6.81 2.18 22.97
C PRO A 191 -6.21 2.52 24.33
N THR A 192 -6.11 3.82 24.63
CA THR A 192 -5.53 4.32 25.89
C THR A 192 -6.56 5.03 26.76
N GLN A 193 -7.74 5.37 26.25
CA GLN A 193 -8.81 6.02 27.00
C GLN A 193 -9.97 5.07 27.32
N GLU A 194 -10.77 5.39 28.33
CA GLU A 194 -11.96 4.62 28.68
C GLU A 194 -13.01 4.66 27.56
N ASN A 195 -13.65 3.53 27.30
CA ASN A 195 -14.64 3.35 26.24
C ASN A 195 -14.11 3.73 24.84
N GLN A 196 -12.81 3.50 24.60
CA GLN A 196 -12.14 3.70 23.31
C GLN A 196 -11.79 2.34 22.70
N SER A 197 -11.99 2.20 21.39
CA SER A 197 -11.63 1.00 20.62
C SER A 197 -10.68 1.31 19.47
N ASN A 198 -10.15 0.29 18.80
CA ASN A 198 -9.48 0.40 17.51
C ASN A 198 -10.34 -0.13 16.34
N PHE A 199 -11.65 -0.29 16.54
CA PHE A 199 -12.55 -0.88 15.53
C PHE A 199 -13.83 -0.06 15.29
N GLY A 200 -13.93 1.12 15.89
CA GLY A 200 -15.07 2.03 15.74
C GLY A 200 -15.82 2.30 17.05
N SER A 201 -16.61 3.37 17.04
CA SER A 201 -17.42 3.81 18.18
C SER A 201 -18.91 3.56 17.93
N GLY A 202 -19.73 3.69 18.97
CA GLY A 202 -21.17 3.53 18.88
C GLY A 202 -21.69 2.14 19.23
N PHE A 203 -20.80 1.15 19.40
CA PHE A 203 -21.15 -0.20 19.83
C PHE A 203 -21.44 -0.25 21.32
N GLU A 204 -22.43 -1.05 21.70
CA GLU A 204 -22.82 -1.27 23.08
C GLU A 204 -22.31 -2.63 23.56
N TYR A 205 -22.04 -2.75 24.86
CA TYR A 205 -21.45 -3.96 25.45
C TYR A 205 -22.17 -4.41 26.72
N GLN A 206 -21.96 -5.69 27.05
CA GLN A 206 -22.40 -6.31 28.30
C GLN A 206 -21.28 -7.10 28.94
N PHE A 207 -21.21 -7.08 30.27
CA PHE A 207 -20.31 -7.94 31.04
C PHE A 207 -20.86 -9.36 31.08
N VAL A 208 -20.01 -10.32 30.73
CA VAL A 208 -20.30 -11.76 30.85
C VAL A 208 -19.64 -12.34 32.10
N SER A 209 -18.43 -11.88 32.40
CA SER A 209 -17.69 -12.21 33.63
C SER A 209 -16.70 -11.10 33.95
N ASP A 210 -15.97 -11.24 35.07
CA ASP A 210 -14.93 -10.28 35.47
C ASP A 210 -13.85 -10.05 34.39
N ASN A 211 -13.64 -11.04 33.51
CA ASN A 211 -12.62 -11.03 32.47
C ASN A 211 -13.21 -11.13 31.06
N SER A 212 -14.52 -11.03 30.88
CA SER A 212 -15.11 -11.08 29.54
C SER A 212 -16.30 -10.16 29.37
N ILE A 213 -16.39 -9.58 28.17
CA ILE A 213 -17.50 -8.76 27.73
C ILE A 213 -17.98 -9.28 26.38
N ASP A 214 -19.25 -9.06 26.08
CA ASP A 214 -19.77 -9.20 24.74
C ASP A 214 -20.09 -7.83 24.16
N ILE A 215 -19.75 -7.62 22.90
CA ILE A 215 -20.01 -6.37 22.18
C ILE A 215 -20.98 -6.66 21.05
N TYR A 216 -22.06 -5.88 20.97
CA TYR A 216 -23.05 -6.01 19.90
C TYR A 216 -22.57 -5.24 18.66
N MET A 217 -22.19 -5.96 17.62
CA MET A 217 -21.71 -5.41 16.36
C MET A 217 -22.11 -6.31 15.19
N ASN A 218 -22.45 -5.71 14.05
CA ASN A 218 -22.89 -6.45 12.86
C ASN A 218 -24.02 -7.45 13.13
N GLU A 219 -25.01 -7.02 13.90
CA GLU A 219 -26.18 -7.82 14.31
C GLU A 219 -25.85 -9.08 15.16
N LYS A 220 -24.61 -9.19 15.64
CA LYS A 220 -24.09 -10.33 16.41
C LYS A 220 -23.45 -9.88 17.71
N TRP A 221 -23.39 -10.80 18.67
CA TRP A 221 -22.66 -10.59 19.91
C TRP A 221 -21.30 -11.24 19.83
N ILE A 222 -20.24 -10.44 19.82
CA ILE A 222 -18.87 -10.92 19.71
C ILE A 222 -18.22 -10.91 21.09
N ARG A 223 -17.58 -12.02 21.46
CA ARG A 223 -16.92 -12.19 22.76
C ARG A 223 -15.53 -11.57 22.74
N PHE A 224 -15.27 -10.70 23.72
CA PHE A 224 -13.96 -10.15 24.01
C PHE A 224 -13.52 -10.59 25.41
N GLU A 225 -12.23 -10.90 25.56
CA GLU A 225 -11.65 -11.36 26.81
C GLU A 225 -10.48 -10.48 27.21
N ASN A 226 -10.40 -10.17 28.50
CA ASN A 226 -9.22 -9.56 29.09
C ASN A 226 -8.11 -10.61 29.18
N ARG A 227 -6.92 -10.24 28.69
CA ARG A 227 -5.72 -11.09 28.71
C ARG A 227 -4.57 -10.44 29.50
N ASP A 228 -4.88 -9.41 30.29
CA ASP A 228 -3.91 -8.77 31.18
C ASP A 228 -3.70 -9.62 32.45
#